data_AF-A0A961I047-F1
#
_entry.id   AF-A0A961I047-F1
#
_cell.length_a   1.000
_cell.length_b   1.000
_cell.length_c   1.000
_cell.angle_alpha   90.00
_cell.angle_beta   90.00
_cell.angle_gamma   90.00
#
_symmetry.space_group_name_H-M   'P 1'
#
loop_
_entity.id
_entity.type
_entity.pdbx_description
1 polymer ?
#
loop_
_entity_poly.entity_id
_entity_poly.type
_entity_poly.pdbx_seq_one_letter_code
_entity_poly.pdbx_strand_id
1 'polypeptide(L)'
;MRAFWALFIASLAAPLAAGEPSLIQPIDCTLGETCHIQNYVDRDPGPGAADYDCGTLTYDGHKGTDFALPSLTAMERGVDVLAAAPGTVVGTRDGMADVAYSDETASAIAGRECGNGVVLRHAEGYETQYCHMKSGSVRVREGDRVGAGDRIGQVGLSGKTEFPHLHLSVRRDGAVIDPFAVEAGESCGGTGPGLWAAPPGYRPGGLIDAGFAAAIPDYDAVKAGTAARADLAPDASGLVLFGYGYGARTGDVIEIAIDGPDGWTFADSSGIERNQAQYFKAMGKRRTAGAWPSGTYTGTVTLRRGNAVIDRKTARMQIR
;
A
#
# COMPACT_ATOMS: atom_id res chain seq x y z
N MET A 1 23.07 -7.05 -69.12
CA MET A 1 23.29 -6.63 -67.72
C MET A 1 22.01 -5.99 -67.21
N ARG A 2 21.28 -6.64 -66.29
CA ARG A 2 20.03 -6.11 -65.72
C ARG A 2 20.37 -5.33 -64.45
N ALA A 3 20.16 -4.02 -64.48
CA ALA A 3 20.38 -3.15 -63.33
C ALA A 3 19.21 -3.30 -62.34
N PHE A 4 19.47 -3.89 -61.18
CA PHE A 4 18.54 -3.90 -60.06
C PHE A 4 18.57 -2.54 -59.37
N TRP A 5 17.47 -1.80 -59.44
CA TRP A 5 17.25 -0.63 -58.61
C TRP A 5 16.82 -1.09 -57.22
N ALA A 6 17.70 -0.94 -56.23
CA ALA A 6 17.37 -1.14 -54.83
C ALA A 6 16.57 0.06 -54.32
N LEU A 7 15.28 -0.14 -54.08
CA LEU A 7 14.40 0.84 -53.45
C LEU A 7 14.75 0.89 -51.95
N PHE A 8 15.48 1.92 -51.52
CA PHE A 8 15.68 2.21 -50.10
C PHE A 8 14.36 2.74 -49.52
N ILE A 9 13.64 1.88 -48.80
CA ILE A 9 12.51 2.30 -47.97
C ILE A 9 13.10 2.93 -46.71
N ALA A 10 13.20 4.25 -46.69
CA ALA A 10 13.47 4.99 -45.46
C ALA A 10 12.26 4.84 -44.53
N SER A 11 12.40 3.99 -43.51
CA SER A 11 11.47 3.93 -42.38
C SER A 11 11.56 5.27 -41.62
N LEU A 12 10.65 6.19 -41.93
CA LEU A 12 10.36 7.33 -41.07
C LEU A 12 9.55 6.81 -39.89
N ALA A 13 10.23 6.39 -38.82
CA ALA A 13 9.61 6.28 -37.52
C ALA A 13 9.15 7.69 -37.14
N ALA A 14 7.86 7.98 -37.30
CA ALA A 14 7.27 9.19 -36.76
C ALA A 14 7.55 9.22 -35.25
N PRO A 15 7.99 10.35 -34.67
CA PRO A 15 8.02 10.45 -33.22
C PRO A 15 6.59 10.22 -32.75
N LEU A 16 6.37 9.22 -31.90
CA LEU A 16 5.13 9.12 -31.12
C LEU A 16 4.92 10.51 -30.52
N ALA A 17 3.84 11.18 -30.90
CA ALA A 17 3.42 12.40 -30.23
C ALA A 17 3.41 12.09 -28.74
N ALA A 18 4.26 12.78 -27.99
CA ALA A 18 4.47 12.52 -26.58
C ALA A 18 3.26 13.06 -25.82
N GLY A 19 2.20 12.24 -25.73
CA GLY A 19 0.97 12.55 -25.01
C GLY A 19 1.09 12.29 -23.51
N GLU A 20 -0.06 12.20 -22.86
CA GLU A 20 -0.17 11.93 -21.42
C GLU A 20 0.58 10.65 -21.01
N PRO A 21 1.25 10.64 -19.85
CA PRO A 21 2.00 9.47 -19.41
C PRO A 21 1.06 8.30 -19.13
N SER A 22 1.40 7.13 -19.65
CA SER A 22 0.75 5.88 -19.28
C SER A 22 1.47 5.27 -18.09
N LEU A 23 0.83 5.32 -16.92
CA LEU A 23 1.40 4.89 -15.65
C LEU A 23 1.24 3.37 -15.46
N ILE A 24 2.31 2.71 -15.10
CA ILE A 24 2.31 1.35 -14.55
C ILE A 24 2.42 1.40 -13.03
N GLN A 25 2.18 0.25 -12.36
CA GLN A 25 2.33 0.15 -10.91
C GLN A 25 3.74 0.59 -10.45
N PRO A 26 3.86 1.54 -9.52
CA PRO A 26 5.14 2.19 -9.18
C PRO A 26 5.96 1.41 -8.13
N ILE A 27 5.57 0.19 -7.81
CA ILE A 27 6.10 -0.60 -6.70
C ILE A 27 6.15 -2.08 -7.11
N ASP A 28 7.23 -2.78 -6.77
CA ASP A 28 7.40 -4.21 -7.05
C ASP A 28 6.71 -5.08 -5.99
N CYS A 29 5.38 -5.16 -6.08
CA CYS A 29 4.55 -5.96 -5.18
C CYS A 29 3.29 -6.46 -5.88
N THR A 30 2.53 -7.31 -5.19
CA THR A 30 1.23 -7.80 -5.62
C THR A 30 0.16 -7.05 -4.83
N LEU A 31 -0.56 -6.13 -5.49
CA LEU A 31 -1.62 -5.34 -4.87
C LEU A 31 -2.72 -6.24 -4.28
N GLY A 32 -3.02 -6.01 -3.01
CA GLY A 32 -3.97 -6.80 -2.23
C GLY A 32 -3.36 -8.01 -1.52
N GLU A 33 -2.07 -8.32 -1.74
CA GLU A 33 -1.39 -9.45 -1.11
C GLU A 33 -0.13 -9.03 -0.34
N THR A 34 0.81 -8.37 -1.02
CA THR A 34 2.11 -7.95 -0.46
C THR A 34 2.25 -6.44 -0.35
N CYS A 35 1.26 -5.69 -0.82
CA CYS A 35 1.08 -4.26 -0.61
C CYS A 35 -0.40 -3.88 -0.83
N HIS A 36 -0.79 -2.70 -0.37
CA HIS A 36 -2.17 -2.22 -0.47
C HIS A 36 -2.21 -0.73 -0.78
N ILE A 37 -3.16 -0.28 -1.60
CA ILE A 37 -3.45 1.15 -1.68
C ILE A 37 -4.29 1.52 -0.46
N GLN A 38 -3.73 2.33 0.44
CA GLN A 38 -4.42 2.73 1.68
C GLN A 38 -5.04 4.13 1.60
N ASN A 39 -4.44 5.04 0.82
CA ASN A 39 -4.99 6.35 0.54
C ASN A 39 -4.91 6.69 -0.94
N TYR A 40 -5.89 7.44 -1.42
CA TYR A 40 -5.96 8.03 -2.76
C TYR A 40 -5.94 9.56 -2.66
N VAL A 41 -5.85 10.23 -3.80
CA VAL A 41 -5.90 11.71 -3.85
C VAL A 41 -7.22 12.18 -3.26
N ASP A 42 -7.17 13.22 -2.44
CA ASP A 42 -8.35 13.91 -1.97
C ASP A 42 -8.93 14.77 -3.10
N ARG A 43 -10.20 14.53 -3.40
CA ARG A 43 -10.95 15.18 -4.46
C ARG A 43 -11.94 16.21 -3.91
N ASP A 44 -12.17 16.22 -2.59
CA ASP A 44 -13.03 17.20 -1.95
C ASP A 44 -12.24 18.50 -1.72
N PRO A 45 -12.67 19.66 -2.26
CA PRO A 45 -12.01 20.94 -1.99
C PRO A 45 -12.36 21.53 -0.61
N GLY A 46 -13.34 20.96 0.10
CA GLY A 46 -13.75 21.37 1.45
C GLY A 46 -13.00 20.63 2.56
N PRO A 47 -13.34 20.88 3.84
CA PRO A 47 -12.73 20.20 4.99
C PRO A 47 -13.19 18.73 5.16
N GLY A 48 -13.96 18.22 4.19
CA GLY A 48 -14.24 16.80 4.05
C GLY A 48 -13.02 16.08 3.49
N ALA A 49 -13.23 14.84 3.04
CA ALA A 49 -12.25 14.14 2.23
C ALA A 49 -12.98 13.06 1.45
N ALA A 50 -12.72 12.97 0.14
CA ALA A 50 -13.31 11.94 -0.71
C ALA A 50 -12.31 11.45 -1.75
N ASP A 51 -12.14 10.14 -1.87
CA ASP A 51 -11.34 9.55 -2.95
C ASP A 51 -12.09 9.59 -4.28
N TYR A 52 -11.43 9.20 -5.38
CA TYR A 52 -12.03 9.25 -6.72
C TYR A 52 -13.31 8.42 -6.87
N ASP A 53 -13.57 7.44 -6.01
CA ASP A 53 -14.78 6.60 -6.00
C ASP A 53 -15.79 7.05 -4.93
N CYS A 54 -15.66 8.28 -4.43
CA CYS A 54 -16.45 8.83 -3.32
C CYS A 54 -16.32 8.03 -2.01
N GLY A 55 -15.21 7.31 -1.86
CA GLY A 55 -14.87 6.60 -0.65
C GLY A 55 -14.12 7.46 0.36
N THR A 56 -13.68 6.79 1.41
CA THR A 56 -13.08 7.40 2.61
C THR A 56 -11.60 7.05 2.76
N LEU A 57 -10.99 6.46 1.72
CA LEU A 57 -9.57 6.12 1.72
C LEU A 57 -8.74 7.33 1.29
N THR A 58 -8.85 8.41 2.05
CA THR A 58 -8.12 9.66 1.88
C THR A 58 -8.30 10.51 3.15
N TYR A 59 -7.67 11.67 3.20
CA TYR A 59 -7.84 12.69 4.23
C TYR A 59 -7.68 14.08 3.62
N ASP A 60 -8.18 15.10 4.32
CA ASP A 60 -8.18 16.50 3.85
C ASP A 60 -6.80 16.92 3.32
N GLY A 61 -6.77 17.26 2.04
CA GLY A 61 -5.60 17.78 1.35
C GLY A 61 -4.56 16.72 0.99
N HIS A 62 -4.91 15.43 0.95
CA HIS A 62 -4.01 14.37 0.49
C HIS A 62 -3.76 14.47 -1.03
N LYS A 63 -2.49 14.49 -1.45
CA LYS A 63 -2.07 14.87 -2.82
C LYS A 63 -1.51 13.73 -3.68
N GLY A 64 -1.74 12.49 -3.27
CA GLY A 64 -1.17 11.33 -3.97
C GLY A 64 -1.88 10.03 -3.65
N THR A 65 -1.29 8.94 -4.11
CA THR A 65 -1.74 7.57 -3.84
C THR A 65 -0.69 6.84 -3.02
N ASP A 66 -1.11 6.23 -1.92
CA ASP A 66 -0.22 5.57 -0.96
C ASP A 66 -0.23 4.05 -1.15
N PHE A 67 0.86 3.52 -1.68
CA PHE A 67 1.12 2.08 -1.84
C PHE A 67 1.87 1.55 -0.61
N ALA A 68 1.11 1.02 0.34
CA ALA A 68 1.60 0.62 1.64
C ALA A 68 2.09 -0.83 1.69
N LEU A 69 3.22 -1.03 2.36
CA LEU A 69 3.71 -2.36 2.70
C LEU A 69 3.01 -2.90 3.96
N PRO A 70 2.98 -4.23 4.16
CA PRO A 70 2.27 -4.82 5.29
C PRO A 70 2.99 -4.65 6.63
N SER A 71 4.29 -4.36 6.63
CA SER A 71 5.07 -4.25 7.87
C SER A 71 6.45 -3.61 7.70
N LEU A 72 7.06 -3.23 8.82
CA LEU A 72 8.49 -2.87 8.87
C LEU A 72 9.40 -4.01 8.39
N THR A 73 9.07 -5.26 8.71
CA THR A 73 9.83 -6.41 8.21
C THR A 73 9.80 -6.51 6.68
N ALA A 74 8.68 -6.19 6.04
CA ALA A 74 8.59 -6.15 4.58
C ALA A 74 9.46 -5.03 3.99
N MET A 75 9.43 -3.84 4.59
CA MET A 75 10.32 -2.74 4.24
C MET A 75 11.80 -3.11 4.38
N GLU A 76 12.17 -3.83 5.44
CA GLU A 76 13.55 -4.23 5.67
C GLU A 76 14.08 -5.25 4.66
N ARG A 77 13.22 -6.16 4.20
CA ARG A 77 13.56 -7.08 3.08
C ARG A 77 13.81 -6.33 1.76
N GLY A 78 13.30 -5.10 1.65
CA GLY A 78 13.41 -4.24 0.49
C GLY A 78 12.32 -4.55 -0.53
N VAL A 79 11.54 -3.53 -0.85
CA VAL A 79 10.55 -3.55 -1.93
C VAL A 79 10.89 -2.42 -2.89
N ASP A 80 11.06 -2.74 -4.17
CA ASP A 80 11.57 -1.79 -5.13
C ASP A 80 10.51 -0.77 -5.54
N VAL A 81 10.94 0.48 -5.67
CA VAL A 81 10.16 1.57 -6.27
C VAL A 81 10.55 1.63 -7.74
N LEU A 82 9.55 1.60 -8.60
CA LEU A 82 9.68 1.55 -10.05
C LEU A 82 9.19 2.88 -10.64
N ALA A 83 9.87 3.37 -11.68
CA ALA A 83 9.38 4.50 -12.45
C ALA A 83 8.04 4.12 -13.11
N ALA A 84 6.97 4.83 -12.77
CA ALA A 84 5.63 4.55 -13.28
C ALA A 84 5.49 4.82 -14.78
N ALA A 85 6.29 5.72 -15.33
CA ALA A 85 6.33 6.03 -16.76
C ALA A 85 7.75 6.46 -17.16
N PRO A 86 8.11 6.41 -18.45
CA PRO A 86 9.39 6.92 -18.91
C PRO A 86 9.51 8.42 -18.62
N GLY A 87 10.68 8.87 -18.20
CA GLY A 87 10.87 10.26 -17.78
C GLY A 87 12.33 10.64 -17.60
N THR A 88 12.54 11.92 -17.31
CA THR A 88 13.84 12.46 -16.90
C THR A 88 13.78 12.82 -15.43
N VAL A 89 14.79 12.42 -14.66
CA VAL A 89 14.89 12.78 -13.25
C VAL A 89 15.20 14.27 -13.13
N VAL A 90 14.37 15.00 -12.39
CA VAL A 90 14.49 16.46 -12.22
C VAL A 90 14.63 16.88 -10.75
N GLY A 91 14.60 15.92 -9.84
CA GLY A 91 14.84 16.15 -8.42
C GLY A 91 15.05 14.83 -7.69
N THR A 92 15.95 14.84 -6.71
CA THR A 92 16.18 13.69 -5.82
C THR A 92 16.45 14.18 -4.40
N ARG A 93 16.14 13.35 -3.42
CA ARG A 93 16.61 13.50 -2.04
C ARG A 93 16.90 12.12 -1.48
N ASP A 94 18.02 11.98 -0.78
CA ASP A 94 18.36 10.75 -0.06
C ASP A 94 19.04 11.06 1.30
N GLY A 95 19.20 10.04 2.13
CA GLY A 95 19.90 10.07 3.41
C GLY A 95 19.05 10.50 4.61
N MET A 96 17.76 10.78 4.45
CA MET A 96 16.84 10.90 5.60
C MET A 96 16.64 9.54 6.24
N ALA A 97 16.66 9.48 7.57
CA ALA A 97 16.44 8.25 8.31
C ALA A 97 15.01 7.73 8.11
N ASP A 98 14.86 6.42 8.12
CA ASP A 98 13.57 5.73 8.12
C ASP A 98 13.03 5.68 9.55
N VAL A 99 12.31 6.74 9.94
CA VAL A 99 11.74 6.89 11.29
C VAL A 99 10.31 7.38 11.16
N ALA A 100 9.39 6.70 11.86
CA ALA A 100 7.99 7.10 11.86
C ALA A 100 7.82 8.54 12.33
N TYR A 101 6.94 9.27 11.65
CA TYR A 101 6.51 10.59 12.03
C TYR A 101 5.79 10.54 13.39
N SER A 102 6.14 11.49 14.25
CA SER A 102 5.56 11.74 15.57
C SER A 102 5.84 13.18 15.96
N ASP A 103 5.26 13.65 17.06
CA ASP A 103 5.56 14.97 17.61
C ASP A 103 7.06 15.16 17.92
N GLU A 104 7.75 14.07 18.27
CA GLU A 104 9.18 14.06 18.58
C GLU A 104 10.04 14.23 17.31
N THR A 105 9.61 13.68 16.18
CA THR A 105 10.36 13.72 14.91
C THR A 105 9.94 14.88 14.00
N ALA A 106 8.81 15.53 14.29
CA ALA A 106 8.21 16.55 13.44
C ALA A 106 9.17 17.68 13.06
N SER A 107 9.95 18.19 14.03
CA SER A 107 10.88 19.29 13.81
C SER A 107 11.99 18.95 12.80
N ALA A 108 12.46 17.70 12.76
CA ALA A 108 13.49 17.24 11.82
C ALA A 108 12.94 17.03 10.39
N ILE A 109 11.62 16.96 10.24
CA ILE A 109 10.91 16.65 8.98
C ILE A 109 10.33 17.91 8.32
N ALA A 110 10.15 19.01 9.05
CA ALA A 110 9.57 20.24 8.53
C ALA A 110 10.27 20.73 7.24
N GLY A 111 9.48 21.00 6.19
CA GLY A 111 9.94 21.38 4.84
C GLY A 111 10.53 20.23 4.01
N ARG A 112 10.49 19.00 4.54
CA ARG A 112 11.00 17.77 3.93
C ARG A 112 9.99 16.64 4.09
N GLU A 113 8.70 16.97 4.01
CA GLU A 113 7.59 16.06 4.27
C GLU A 113 7.62 14.83 3.35
N CYS A 114 8.03 15.01 2.09
CA CYS A 114 8.22 13.91 1.13
C CYS A 114 9.33 12.92 1.53
N GLY A 115 10.22 13.25 2.46
CA GLY A 115 11.34 12.38 2.83
C GLY A 115 12.36 12.24 1.70
N ASN A 116 12.98 11.06 1.62
CA ASN A 116 13.75 10.65 0.45
C ASN A 116 12.80 10.40 -0.72
N GLY A 117 13.24 10.76 -1.93
CA GLY A 117 12.34 10.71 -3.08
C GLY A 117 12.99 11.05 -4.40
N VAL A 118 12.21 10.84 -5.45
CA VAL A 118 12.56 11.14 -6.85
C VAL A 118 11.42 11.92 -7.48
N VAL A 119 11.74 12.89 -8.35
CA VAL A 119 10.78 13.54 -9.23
C VAL A 119 11.17 13.24 -10.66
N LEU A 120 10.22 12.69 -11.43
CA LEU A 120 10.37 12.46 -12.86
C LEU A 120 9.51 13.46 -13.63
N ARG A 121 10.11 14.10 -14.63
CA ARG A 121 9.40 14.91 -15.62
C ARG A 121 9.07 14.08 -16.85
N HIS A 122 7.85 14.24 -17.33
CA HIS A 122 7.29 13.60 -18.51
C HIS A 122 6.94 14.66 -19.57
N ALA A 123 6.31 14.23 -20.66
CA ALA A 123 5.81 15.14 -21.68
C ALA A 123 4.64 16.00 -21.17
N GLU A 124 4.29 17.05 -21.92
CA GLU A 124 3.11 17.90 -21.67
C GLU A 124 2.98 18.47 -20.24
N GLY A 125 4.12 18.74 -19.58
CA GLY A 125 4.14 19.36 -18.25
C GLY A 125 3.83 18.39 -17.11
N TYR A 126 3.69 17.09 -17.38
CA TYR A 126 3.45 16.08 -16.36
C TYR A 126 4.70 15.79 -15.53
N GLU A 127 4.51 15.59 -14.23
CA GLU A 127 5.53 15.12 -13.28
C GLU A 127 4.96 14.02 -12.39
N THR A 128 5.77 13.01 -12.08
CA THR A 128 5.52 12.05 -10.99
C THR A 128 6.53 12.27 -9.87
N GLN A 129 6.05 12.31 -8.62
CA GLN A 129 6.88 12.43 -7.43
C GLN A 129 6.69 11.18 -6.55
N TYR A 130 7.81 10.56 -6.20
CA TYR A 130 7.91 9.34 -5.40
C TYR A 130 8.48 9.73 -4.05
N CYS A 131 7.70 9.60 -2.98
CA CYS A 131 8.07 10.02 -1.63
C CYS A 131 8.23 8.82 -0.69
N HIS A 132 8.79 9.10 0.50
CA HIS A 132 8.99 8.14 1.60
C HIS A 132 9.90 6.96 1.26
N MET A 133 10.87 7.18 0.36
CA MET A 133 11.81 6.14 -0.04
C MET A 133 12.79 5.79 1.08
N LYS A 134 13.33 4.56 1.06
CA LYS A 134 14.26 4.04 2.07
C LYS A 134 15.57 4.81 2.05
N SER A 135 16.13 5.07 3.22
CA SER A 135 17.40 5.77 3.38
C SER A 135 18.54 5.04 2.63
N GLY A 136 19.26 5.77 1.78
CA GLY A 136 20.37 5.23 0.98
C GLY A 136 19.93 4.34 -0.18
N SER A 137 18.63 4.30 -0.51
CA SER A 137 18.11 3.41 -1.56
C SER A 137 17.96 4.08 -2.93
N VAL A 138 18.01 5.41 -3.01
CA VAL A 138 17.78 6.13 -4.28
C VAL A 138 18.91 5.80 -5.26
N ARG A 139 18.55 5.31 -6.45
CA ARG A 139 19.52 4.77 -7.45
C ARG A 139 19.75 5.66 -8.66
N VAL A 140 19.05 6.78 -8.72
CA VAL A 140 19.09 7.72 -9.83
C VAL A 140 19.50 9.10 -9.35
N ARG A 141 19.93 9.94 -10.27
CA ARG A 141 20.35 11.33 -10.03
C ARG A 141 19.71 12.25 -11.07
N GLU A 142 19.68 13.53 -10.75
CA GLU A 142 19.15 14.56 -11.65
C GLU A 142 19.82 14.48 -13.04
N GLY A 143 19.00 14.54 -14.09
CA GLY A 143 19.42 14.41 -15.49
C GLY A 143 19.39 12.98 -16.04
N ASP A 144 19.30 11.94 -15.20
CA ASP A 144 19.15 10.57 -15.68
C ASP A 144 17.82 10.40 -16.43
N ARG A 145 17.83 9.58 -17.49
CA ARG A 145 16.60 9.13 -18.18
C ARG A 145 16.27 7.72 -17.72
N VAL A 146 15.01 7.48 -17.41
CA VAL A 146 14.49 6.17 -16.98
C VAL A 146 13.33 5.76 -17.89
N GLY A 147 13.20 4.46 -18.12
CA GLY A 147 12.03 3.82 -18.71
C GLY A 147 10.98 3.49 -17.65
N ALA A 148 9.76 3.17 -18.10
CA ALA A 148 8.75 2.60 -17.20
C ALA A 148 9.25 1.25 -16.66
N GLY A 149 9.11 1.03 -15.36
CA GLY A 149 9.56 -0.20 -14.68
C GLY A 149 11.01 -0.18 -14.24
N ASP A 150 11.79 0.85 -14.59
CA ASP A 150 13.15 0.99 -14.09
C ASP A 150 13.13 1.20 -12.57
N ARG A 151 14.01 0.49 -11.87
CA ARG A 151 14.18 0.63 -10.43
C ARG A 151 14.83 1.96 -10.10
N ILE A 152 14.13 2.79 -9.33
CA ILE A 152 14.62 4.12 -8.90
C ILE A 152 14.97 4.18 -7.41
N GLY A 153 14.55 3.18 -6.63
CA GLY A 153 15.01 2.96 -5.25
C GLY A 153 14.16 1.92 -4.53
N GLN A 154 13.92 2.10 -3.23
CA GLN A 154 13.10 1.19 -2.41
C GLN A 154 12.12 1.96 -1.53
N VAL A 155 11.03 1.30 -1.17
CA VAL A 155 10.02 1.83 -0.24
C VAL A 155 10.61 1.92 1.16
N GLY A 156 10.38 3.03 1.85
CA GLY A 156 10.92 3.31 3.18
C GLY A 156 9.90 3.89 4.15
N LEU A 157 10.42 4.62 5.13
CA LEU A 157 9.67 5.29 6.21
C LEU A 157 10.25 6.70 6.47
N SER A 158 10.79 7.35 5.44
CA SER A 158 11.39 8.68 5.59
C SER A 158 10.36 9.79 5.37
N GLY A 159 10.54 10.93 6.05
CA GLY A 159 9.63 12.08 5.93
C GLY A 159 8.38 11.94 6.79
N LYS A 160 7.29 12.63 6.40
CA LYS A 160 6.05 12.72 7.16
C LYS A 160 5.17 11.48 6.90
N THR A 161 5.59 10.34 7.43
CA THR A 161 4.95 9.03 7.25
C THR A 161 4.97 8.21 8.54
N GLU A 162 3.88 7.52 8.86
CA GLU A 162 3.73 6.73 10.10
C GLU A 162 3.88 5.21 9.87
N PHE A 163 3.86 4.77 8.61
CA PHE A 163 4.00 3.36 8.22
C PHE A 163 4.69 3.24 6.84
N PRO A 164 5.37 2.12 6.54
CA PRO A 164 6.12 2.01 5.29
C PRO A 164 5.21 2.01 4.07
N HIS A 165 5.37 3.01 3.21
CA HIS A 165 4.61 3.13 1.97
C HIS A 165 5.35 4.00 0.95
N LEU A 166 4.98 3.84 -0.32
CA LEU A 166 5.32 4.78 -1.37
C LEU A 166 4.15 5.73 -1.57
N HIS A 167 4.38 7.04 -1.41
CA HIS A 167 3.42 8.06 -1.84
C HIS A 167 3.77 8.51 -3.26
N LEU A 168 2.86 8.27 -4.20
CA LEU A 168 2.96 8.73 -5.59
C LEU A 168 2.05 9.94 -5.79
N SER A 169 2.64 11.10 -6.04
CA SER A 169 1.90 12.29 -6.50
C SER A 169 2.09 12.49 -7.99
N VAL A 170 1.01 12.85 -8.69
CA VAL A 170 1.05 13.23 -10.10
C VAL A 170 0.69 14.70 -10.22
N ARG A 171 1.47 15.44 -11.00
CA ARG A 171 1.23 16.86 -11.26
C ARG A 171 1.24 17.14 -12.76
N ARG A 172 0.48 18.14 -13.20
CA ARG A 172 0.56 18.73 -14.54
C ARG A 172 0.67 20.24 -14.39
N ASP A 173 1.73 20.83 -14.93
CA ASP A 173 1.99 22.27 -14.86
C ASP A 173 1.91 22.84 -13.43
N GLY A 174 2.34 22.03 -12.45
CA GLY A 174 2.35 22.37 -11.02
C GLY A 174 1.06 22.04 -10.25
N ALA A 175 -0.05 21.75 -10.92
CA ALA A 175 -1.30 21.35 -10.27
C ALA A 175 -1.33 19.84 -10.00
N VAL A 176 -1.86 19.42 -8.85
CA VAL A 176 -2.06 17.99 -8.51
C VAL A 176 -3.14 17.40 -9.39
N ILE A 177 -2.89 16.20 -9.91
CA ILE A 177 -3.82 15.42 -10.72
C ILE A 177 -4.08 14.09 -10.02
N ASP A 178 -5.35 13.68 -10.01
CA ASP A 178 -5.70 12.32 -9.61
C ASP A 178 -5.44 11.35 -10.78
N PRO A 179 -4.50 10.39 -10.65
CA PRO A 179 -4.20 9.47 -11.73
C PRO A 179 -5.34 8.48 -12.03
N PHE A 180 -6.35 8.37 -11.17
CA PHE A 180 -7.53 7.53 -11.40
C PHE A 180 -8.66 8.27 -12.13
N ALA A 181 -8.68 9.60 -12.08
CA ALA A 181 -9.78 10.41 -12.64
C ALA A 181 -9.31 11.82 -13.04
N VAL A 182 -8.57 11.91 -14.16
CA VAL A 182 -7.94 13.17 -14.62
C VAL A 182 -8.97 14.26 -14.92
N GLU A 183 -10.06 13.90 -15.60
CA GLU A 183 -11.05 14.87 -16.13
C GLU A 183 -12.27 15.11 -15.23
N ALA A 184 -12.39 14.41 -14.08
CA ALA A 184 -13.63 14.41 -13.30
C ALA A 184 -13.88 15.67 -12.42
N GLY A 185 -13.13 16.76 -12.62
CA GLY A 185 -13.29 18.03 -11.88
C GLY A 185 -13.07 17.88 -10.36
N GLU A 186 -13.73 18.70 -9.54
CA GLU A 186 -13.66 18.65 -8.05
C GLU A 186 -14.66 17.64 -7.44
N SER A 187 -15.27 16.80 -8.27
CA SER A 187 -16.24 15.79 -7.83
C SER A 187 -15.64 14.38 -7.87
N CYS A 188 -15.95 13.57 -6.86
CA CYS A 188 -15.71 12.13 -6.85
C CYS A 188 -16.78 11.37 -7.65
N GLY A 189 -16.54 10.09 -7.97
CA GLY A 189 -17.49 9.22 -8.68
C GLY A 189 -17.54 9.44 -10.19
N GLY A 190 -16.60 10.21 -10.74
CA GLY A 190 -16.48 10.43 -12.17
C GLY A 190 -15.84 9.24 -12.88
N THR A 191 -16.53 8.70 -13.90
CA THR A 191 -15.99 7.68 -14.81
C THR A 191 -15.20 8.37 -15.94
N GLY A 192 -14.05 8.95 -15.62
CA GLY A 192 -13.12 9.53 -16.60
C GLY A 192 -11.95 8.59 -16.90
N PRO A 193 -11.24 8.76 -18.02
CA PRO A 193 -9.99 8.05 -18.23
C PRO A 193 -8.97 8.45 -17.15
N GLY A 194 -8.36 7.45 -16.51
CA GLY A 194 -7.19 7.64 -15.66
C GLY A 194 -5.89 7.57 -16.47
N LEU A 195 -4.77 7.88 -15.82
CA LEU A 195 -3.42 7.78 -16.42
C LEU A 195 -2.87 6.35 -16.40
N TRP A 196 -3.52 5.42 -15.69
CA TRP A 196 -3.04 4.04 -15.54
C TRP A 196 -3.19 3.23 -16.83
N ALA A 197 -2.09 2.60 -17.27
CA ALA A 197 -2.10 1.60 -18.35
C ALA A 197 -3.05 0.43 -18.04
N ALA A 198 -3.08 0.03 -16.78
CA ALA A 198 -4.03 -0.92 -16.22
C ALA A 198 -4.43 -0.41 -14.82
N PRO A 199 -5.62 0.23 -14.67
CA PRO A 199 -6.02 0.83 -13.41
C PRO A 199 -6.16 -0.26 -12.32
N PRO A 200 -5.55 -0.07 -11.14
CA PRO A 200 -5.81 -0.91 -9.99
C PRO A 200 -7.32 -0.97 -9.68
N GLY A 201 -7.81 -2.15 -9.32
CA GLY A 201 -9.19 -2.30 -8.85
C GLY A 201 -9.40 -1.58 -7.52
N TYR A 202 -10.48 -0.82 -7.42
CA TYR A 202 -10.82 -0.13 -6.17
C TYR A 202 -11.14 -1.14 -5.05
N ARG A 203 -10.52 -0.96 -3.88
CA ARG A 203 -10.81 -1.71 -2.66
C ARG A 203 -11.20 -0.74 -1.54
N PRO A 204 -12.42 -0.78 -0.98
CA PRO A 204 -12.94 0.21 -0.04
C PRO A 204 -12.48 -0.02 1.42
N GLY A 205 -11.31 -0.64 1.60
CA GLY A 205 -10.76 -1.17 2.85
C GLY A 205 -10.27 -2.61 2.68
N GLY A 206 -9.56 -3.15 3.69
CA GLY A 206 -9.06 -4.52 3.60
C GLY A 206 -8.31 -5.02 4.82
N LEU A 207 -7.75 -6.23 4.70
CA LEU A 207 -6.90 -6.89 5.69
C LEU A 207 -5.45 -6.90 5.19
N ILE A 208 -4.56 -6.35 6.01
CA ILE A 208 -3.12 -6.32 5.79
C ILE A 208 -2.49 -7.63 6.28
N ASP A 209 -2.86 -8.07 7.49
CA ASP A 209 -2.29 -9.28 8.08
C ASP A 209 -3.28 -10.07 8.94
N ALA A 210 -3.01 -11.36 9.06
CA ALA A 210 -3.68 -12.26 9.97
C ALA A 210 -2.68 -13.28 10.50
N GLY A 211 -2.68 -13.50 11.81
CA GLY A 211 -1.68 -14.37 12.43
C GLY A 211 -2.09 -14.93 13.77
N PHE A 212 -1.46 -16.03 14.16
CA PHE A 212 -1.65 -16.64 15.47
C PHE A 212 -0.64 -16.12 16.49
N ALA A 213 -1.06 -16.06 17.75
CA ALA A 213 -0.20 -15.72 18.88
C ALA A 213 -0.68 -16.43 20.17
N ALA A 214 0.22 -16.56 21.15
CA ALA A 214 -0.07 -17.17 22.46
C ALA A 214 -0.88 -16.26 23.41
N ALA A 215 -0.97 -14.98 23.07
CA ALA A 215 -1.67 -13.91 23.76
C ALA A 215 -2.03 -12.82 22.74
N ILE A 216 -2.85 -11.84 23.13
CA ILE A 216 -3.10 -10.67 22.29
C ILE A 216 -1.76 -9.96 22.06
N PRO A 217 -1.27 -9.83 20.81
CA PRO A 217 0.01 -9.19 20.55
C PRO A 217 -0.08 -7.67 20.72
N ASP A 218 1.05 -7.06 21.06
CA ASP A 218 1.20 -5.61 21.06
C ASP A 218 1.06 -5.06 19.63
N TYR A 219 0.43 -3.88 19.51
CA TYR A 219 0.17 -3.28 18.19
C TYR A 219 1.46 -2.98 17.41
N ASP A 220 2.53 -2.60 18.10
CA ASP A 220 3.83 -2.36 17.46
C ASP A 220 4.46 -3.65 16.92
N ALA A 221 4.26 -4.79 17.58
CA ALA A 221 4.72 -6.08 17.06
C ALA A 221 3.95 -6.51 15.79
N VAL A 222 2.67 -6.13 15.71
CA VAL A 222 1.83 -6.34 14.52
C VAL A 222 2.31 -5.47 13.36
N LYS A 223 2.48 -4.16 13.57
CA LYS A 223 3.06 -3.25 12.56
C LYS A 223 4.47 -3.64 12.13
N ALA A 224 5.26 -4.18 13.06
CA ALA A 224 6.59 -4.69 12.76
C ALA A 224 6.57 -5.96 11.89
N GLY A 225 5.44 -6.67 11.81
CA GLY A 225 5.32 -7.96 11.12
C GLY A 225 5.95 -9.11 11.90
N THR A 226 6.04 -8.99 13.22
CA THR A 226 6.73 -9.94 14.11
C THR A 226 5.79 -10.60 15.13
N ALA A 227 4.51 -10.22 15.15
CA ALA A 227 3.52 -10.76 16.08
C ALA A 227 3.16 -12.23 15.82
N ALA A 228 3.06 -12.63 14.54
CA ALA A 228 2.60 -13.96 14.17
C ALA A 228 3.57 -15.07 14.60
N ARG A 229 3.01 -16.23 14.97
CA ARG A 229 3.74 -17.45 15.30
C ARG A 229 3.30 -18.57 14.36
N ALA A 230 4.27 -19.21 13.73
CA ALA A 230 4.04 -20.40 12.93
C ALA A 230 3.80 -21.65 13.80
N ASP A 231 4.35 -21.65 15.02
CA ASP A 231 4.26 -22.74 15.97
C ASP A 231 3.95 -22.21 17.37
N LEU A 232 3.11 -22.93 18.12
CA LEU A 232 2.89 -22.72 19.55
C LEU A 232 3.08 -24.04 20.31
N ALA A 233 3.56 -23.94 21.54
CA ALA A 233 3.67 -25.10 22.42
C ALA A 233 2.26 -25.58 22.84
N PRO A 234 2.07 -26.87 23.16
CA PRO A 234 0.78 -27.41 23.58
C PRO A 234 0.30 -26.79 24.90
N ASP A 235 1.24 -26.21 25.67
CA ASP A 235 1.00 -25.51 26.90
C ASP A 235 1.00 -23.97 26.77
N ALA A 236 0.89 -23.43 25.55
CA ALA A 236 0.72 -21.99 25.35
C ALA A 236 -0.44 -21.42 26.18
N SER A 237 -0.22 -20.24 26.78
CA SER A 237 -1.18 -19.58 27.68
C SER A 237 -2.54 -19.29 27.04
N GLY A 238 -2.57 -19.15 25.72
CA GLY A 238 -3.75 -18.89 24.93
C GLY A 238 -3.54 -19.28 23.48
N LEU A 239 -4.65 -19.32 22.76
CA LEU A 239 -4.72 -19.49 21.33
C LEU A 239 -5.50 -18.30 20.77
N VAL A 240 -4.77 -17.34 20.21
CA VAL A 240 -5.30 -16.06 19.72
C VAL A 240 -5.07 -15.98 18.21
N LEU A 241 -6.11 -15.62 17.47
CA LEU A 241 -6.00 -15.15 16.09
C LEU A 241 -6.14 -13.63 16.12
N PHE A 242 -5.27 -12.94 15.41
CA PHE A 242 -5.41 -11.51 15.18
C PHE A 242 -5.61 -11.19 13.70
N GLY A 243 -6.26 -10.06 13.45
CA GLY A 243 -6.39 -9.41 12.16
C GLY A 243 -5.92 -7.97 12.26
N TYR A 244 -5.19 -7.54 11.23
CA TYR A 244 -4.70 -6.18 11.05
C TYR A 244 -5.14 -5.71 9.67
N GLY A 245 -5.67 -4.49 9.56
CA GLY A 245 -6.25 -4.00 8.31
C GLY A 245 -6.28 -2.49 8.21
N TYR A 246 -6.88 -2.01 7.13
CA TYR A 246 -7.01 -0.58 6.81
C TYR A 246 -8.42 -0.22 6.32
N GLY A 247 -8.77 1.06 6.43
CA GLY A 247 -10.00 1.59 5.85
C GLY A 247 -11.29 1.07 6.49
N ALA A 248 -11.25 0.73 7.77
CA ALA A 248 -12.46 0.29 8.48
C ALA A 248 -13.37 1.49 8.77
N ARG A 249 -14.68 1.26 8.65
CA ARG A 249 -15.74 2.24 8.89
C ARG A 249 -16.56 1.86 10.12
N THR A 250 -17.16 2.86 10.76
CA THR A 250 -18.15 2.63 11.80
C THR A 250 -19.24 1.66 11.31
N GLY A 251 -19.51 0.61 12.09
CA GLY A 251 -20.47 -0.43 11.75
C GLY A 251 -19.91 -1.60 10.93
N ASP A 252 -18.65 -1.53 10.48
CA ASP A 252 -17.96 -2.72 9.96
C ASP A 252 -17.82 -3.77 11.08
N VAL A 253 -17.74 -5.05 10.68
CA VAL A 253 -17.58 -6.18 11.59
C VAL A 253 -16.34 -6.97 11.21
N ILE A 254 -15.51 -7.28 12.21
CA ILE A 254 -14.43 -8.26 12.09
C ILE A 254 -14.92 -9.58 12.66
N GLU A 255 -14.92 -10.60 11.83
CA GLU A 255 -15.20 -11.99 12.21
C GLU A 255 -13.88 -12.77 12.27
N ILE A 256 -13.70 -13.53 13.34
CA ILE A 256 -12.56 -14.42 13.54
C ILE A 256 -13.09 -15.84 13.73
N ALA A 257 -12.57 -16.77 12.96
CA ALA A 257 -12.81 -18.20 13.11
C ALA A 257 -11.47 -18.94 13.17
N ILE A 258 -11.39 -19.97 14.01
CA ILE A 258 -10.23 -20.86 14.12
C ILE A 258 -10.75 -22.30 14.09
N ASP A 259 -10.25 -23.07 13.15
CA ASP A 259 -10.48 -24.50 13.00
C ASP A 259 -9.20 -25.26 13.37
N GLY A 260 -9.30 -26.17 14.32
CA GLY A 260 -8.19 -26.98 14.83
C GLY A 260 -8.45 -28.50 14.71
N PRO A 261 -7.50 -29.32 15.17
CA PRO A 261 -7.61 -30.77 15.19
C PRO A 261 -8.78 -31.26 16.07
N ASP A 262 -9.21 -32.50 15.85
CA ASP A 262 -10.22 -33.20 16.65
C ASP A 262 -11.56 -32.46 16.81
N GLY A 263 -11.92 -31.64 15.82
CA GLY A 263 -13.15 -30.84 15.83
C GLY A 263 -13.10 -29.62 16.76
N TRP A 264 -11.91 -29.24 17.24
CA TRP A 264 -11.74 -28.01 18.01
C TRP A 264 -12.04 -26.80 17.13
N THR A 265 -12.94 -25.92 17.58
CA THR A 265 -13.27 -24.68 16.88
C THR A 265 -13.42 -23.51 17.83
N PHE A 266 -13.20 -22.31 17.31
CA PHE A 266 -13.49 -21.04 17.96
C PHE A 266 -14.04 -20.07 16.91
N ALA A 267 -15.07 -19.31 17.25
CA ALA A 267 -15.57 -18.23 16.42
C ALA A 267 -16.05 -17.09 17.29
N ASP A 268 -15.70 -15.86 16.90
CA ASP A 268 -16.14 -14.64 17.57
C ASP A 268 -16.16 -13.48 16.57
N SER A 269 -16.80 -12.38 16.94
CA SER A 269 -16.86 -11.17 16.11
C SER A 269 -16.86 -9.90 16.94
N SER A 270 -16.36 -8.82 16.35
CA SER A 270 -16.30 -7.50 17.00
C SER A 270 -16.60 -6.40 16.00
N GLY A 271 -17.44 -5.45 16.41
CA GLY A 271 -17.74 -4.25 15.63
C GLY A 271 -16.59 -3.24 15.62
N ILE A 272 -16.59 -2.41 14.59
CA ILE A 272 -15.78 -1.21 14.46
C ILE A 272 -16.63 -0.01 14.88
N GLU A 273 -16.23 0.67 15.96
CA GLU A 273 -17.00 1.75 16.58
C GLU A 273 -16.74 3.13 15.95
N ARG A 274 -15.60 3.26 15.27
CA ARG A 274 -15.17 4.48 14.60
C ARG A 274 -14.36 4.17 13.35
N ASN A 275 -14.42 5.07 12.37
CA ASN A 275 -13.56 5.03 11.19
C ASN A 275 -12.09 5.00 11.62
N GLN A 276 -11.30 4.14 10.97
CA GLN A 276 -9.89 3.91 11.28
C GLN A 276 -9.10 3.71 9.99
N ALA A 277 -8.05 4.53 9.80
CA ALA A 277 -7.13 4.38 8.69
C ALA A 277 -6.43 3.02 8.74
N GLN A 278 -5.97 2.61 9.93
CA GLN A 278 -5.50 1.26 10.24
C GLN A 278 -6.15 0.78 11.53
N TYR A 279 -6.44 -0.51 11.62
CA TYR A 279 -7.11 -1.12 12.78
C TYR A 279 -6.56 -2.50 13.08
N PHE A 280 -6.70 -2.91 14.34
CA PHE A 280 -6.28 -4.21 14.84
C PHE A 280 -7.37 -4.82 15.73
N LYS A 281 -7.64 -6.11 15.54
CA LYS A 281 -8.54 -6.91 16.38
C LYS A 281 -7.91 -8.27 16.65
N ALA A 282 -8.04 -8.76 17.87
CA ALA A 282 -7.58 -10.08 18.26
C ALA A 282 -8.63 -10.76 19.11
N MET A 283 -8.91 -12.02 18.83
CA MET A 283 -9.89 -12.84 19.55
C MET A 283 -9.33 -14.25 19.71
N GLY A 284 -9.73 -14.93 20.77
CA GLY A 284 -9.24 -16.27 21.02
C GLY A 284 -9.61 -16.79 22.39
N LYS A 285 -8.99 -17.91 22.77
CA LYS A 285 -9.29 -18.60 24.00
C LYS A 285 -8.05 -18.70 24.89
N ARG A 286 -8.21 -18.34 26.17
CA ARG A 286 -7.20 -18.60 27.18
C ARG A 286 -7.23 -20.08 27.57
N ARG A 287 -6.06 -20.67 27.80
CA ARG A 287 -5.95 -22.03 28.31
C ARG A 287 -6.37 -22.06 29.78
N THR A 288 -7.36 -22.88 30.11
CA THR A 288 -7.89 -23.02 31.48
C THR A 288 -7.50 -24.34 32.13
N ALA A 289 -7.37 -25.42 31.35
CA ALA A 289 -6.85 -26.73 31.76
C ALA A 289 -6.49 -27.56 30.51
N GLY A 290 -5.62 -28.57 30.67
CA GLY A 290 -5.19 -29.44 29.57
C GLY A 290 -4.22 -28.78 28.58
N ALA A 291 -3.67 -29.58 27.67
CA ALA A 291 -2.91 -29.09 26.52
C ALA A 291 -3.86 -28.77 25.34
N TRP A 292 -3.47 -27.85 24.48
CA TRP A 292 -4.13 -27.68 23.19
C TRP A 292 -3.94 -28.94 22.33
N PRO A 293 -4.96 -29.39 21.58
CA PRO A 293 -4.80 -30.49 20.62
C PRO A 293 -3.61 -30.25 19.68
N SER A 294 -2.67 -31.18 19.63
CA SER A 294 -1.53 -31.06 18.71
C SER A 294 -2.01 -31.21 17.27
N GLY A 295 -1.45 -30.41 16.36
CA GLY A 295 -1.75 -30.46 14.94
C GLY A 295 -1.90 -29.09 14.28
N THR A 296 -2.52 -29.08 13.11
CA THR A 296 -2.67 -27.88 12.29
C THR A 296 -3.91 -27.09 12.70
N TYR A 297 -3.72 -25.80 12.91
CA TYR A 297 -4.78 -24.82 13.10
C TYR A 297 -4.86 -23.91 11.88
N THR A 298 -6.07 -23.68 11.39
CA THR A 298 -6.37 -22.71 10.34
C THR A 298 -7.25 -21.60 10.92
N GLY A 299 -6.79 -20.36 10.79
CA GLY A 299 -7.53 -19.18 11.21
C GLY A 299 -8.05 -18.43 9.99
N THR A 300 -9.27 -17.91 10.08
CA THR A 300 -9.87 -17.03 9.08
C THR A 300 -10.29 -15.73 9.75
N VAL A 301 -9.81 -14.61 9.20
CA VAL A 301 -10.26 -13.26 9.55
C VAL A 301 -11.08 -12.73 8.38
N THR A 302 -12.29 -12.25 8.63
CA THR A 302 -13.16 -11.65 7.62
C THR A 302 -13.57 -10.24 8.04
N LEU A 303 -13.35 -9.25 7.17
CA LEU A 303 -13.90 -7.91 7.30
C LEU A 303 -15.22 -7.83 6.53
N ARG A 304 -16.29 -7.38 7.20
CA ARG A 304 -17.60 -7.16 6.60
C ARG A 304 -18.06 -5.73 6.73
N ARG A 305 -18.79 -5.27 5.72
CA ARG A 305 -19.53 -4.00 5.69
C ARG A 305 -20.97 -4.29 5.32
N GLY A 306 -21.87 -4.21 6.29
CA GLY A 306 -23.20 -4.77 6.16
C GLY A 306 -23.13 -6.26 5.78
N ASN A 307 -23.80 -6.65 4.70
CA ASN A 307 -23.80 -8.04 4.24
C ASN A 307 -22.61 -8.40 3.33
N ALA A 308 -21.85 -7.41 2.86
CA ALA A 308 -20.73 -7.63 1.96
C ALA A 308 -19.47 -8.05 2.71
N VAL A 309 -18.77 -9.07 2.19
CA VAL A 309 -17.39 -9.36 2.59
C VAL A 309 -16.51 -8.37 1.85
N ILE A 310 -15.80 -7.51 2.59
CA ILE A 310 -14.83 -6.58 2.02
C ILE A 310 -13.51 -7.29 1.76
N ASP A 311 -13.06 -8.08 2.73
CA ASP A 311 -11.84 -8.86 2.59
C ASP A 311 -11.85 -10.08 3.52
N ARG A 312 -11.04 -11.09 3.17
CA ARG A 312 -10.83 -12.29 3.98
C ARG A 312 -9.38 -12.74 3.88
N LYS A 313 -8.75 -12.93 5.03
CA LYS A 313 -7.39 -13.47 5.12
C LYS A 313 -7.36 -14.74 5.96
N THR A 314 -6.49 -15.68 5.57
CA THR A 314 -6.30 -16.93 6.31
C THR A 314 -4.88 -17.01 6.86
N ALA A 315 -4.74 -17.62 8.03
CA ALA A 315 -3.47 -17.90 8.68
C ALA A 315 -3.41 -19.39 9.03
N ARG A 316 -2.21 -19.96 9.08
CA ARG A 316 -1.99 -21.33 9.56
C ARG A 316 -0.91 -21.36 10.61
N MET A 317 -1.07 -22.27 11.56
CA MET A 317 -0.14 -22.51 12.65
C MET A 317 -0.10 -24.00 12.98
N GLN A 318 1.00 -24.47 13.58
CA GLN A 318 1.10 -25.79 14.19
C GLN A 318 1.15 -25.70 15.72
N ILE A 319 0.54 -26.67 16.38
CA ILE A 319 0.82 -26.97 17.80
C ILE A 319 1.55 -28.31 17.85
N ARG A 320 2.76 -28.31 18.44
CA ARG A 320 3.64 -29.47 18.54
C ARG A 320 4.14 -29.66 19.96
#